data_AF-A0A1C4S3I2-F1
#
_entry.id   AF-A0A1C4S3I2-F1
#
_cell.length_a   1.000
_cell.length_b   1.000
_cell.length_c   1.000
_cell.angle_alpha   90.00
_cell.angle_beta   90.00
_cell.angle_gamma   90.00
#
_symmetry.space_group_name_H-M   'P 1'
#
loop_
_entity.id
_entity.type
_entity.pdbx_description
1 polymer ?
#
loop_
_entity_poly.entity_id
_entity_poly.type
_entity_poly.pdbx_seq_one_letter_code
_entity_poly.pdbx_strand_id
1 'polypeptide(L)'
;MNRRRTPRSASAEDLLNTLQDLTARARREVEFHQARVELAQALQRDMLPAALPTLPGLQSAARYAPARHGLDIGGDWYDGFPLADGALGFAIGDVQGHDVEAAAFMGQVRIAMRAIAGTASDPGEILGRTNDLLVSVDSGLFATCTFLRLDPTTWELHSARAGHVASVWATTGGRSGVTEDP
;
A
#
# COMPACT_ATOMS: atom_id res chain seq x y z
N MET A 1 -70.64 -2.55 -9.30
CA MET A 1 -70.49 -2.85 -7.86
C MET A 1 -69.06 -3.35 -7.65
N ASN A 2 -68.12 -2.46 -7.32
CA ASN A 2 -66.69 -2.75 -7.33
C ASN A 2 -66.24 -3.16 -5.92
N ARG A 3 -66.04 -4.46 -5.65
CA ARG A 3 -65.56 -4.94 -4.35
C ARG A 3 -64.08 -4.55 -4.19
N ARG A 4 -63.81 -3.49 -3.42
CA ARG A 4 -62.47 -3.20 -2.90
C ARG A 4 -62.04 -4.37 -2.02
N ARG A 5 -61.04 -5.13 -2.49
CA ARG A 5 -60.38 -6.20 -1.73
C ARG A 5 -59.56 -5.51 -0.64
N THR A 6 -59.96 -5.64 0.62
CA THR A 6 -59.19 -5.17 1.77
C THR A 6 -57.84 -5.91 1.78
N PRO A 7 -56.69 -5.23 1.96
CA PRO A 7 -55.41 -5.91 2.06
C PRO A 7 -55.45 -6.85 3.26
N ARG A 8 -55.10 -8.13 3.06
CA ARG A 8 -54.99 -9.10 4.16
C ARG A 8 -53.86 -8.60 5.08
N SER A 9 -54.15 -8.33 6.36
CA SER A 9 -53.08 -8.05 7.33
C SER A 9 -52.16 -9.26 7.39
N ALA A 10 -50.84 -9.05 7.30
CA ALA A 10 -49.85 -10.11 7.38
C ALA A 10 -50.11 -10.96 8.64
N SER A 11 -50.14 -12.29 8.48
CA SER A 11 -50.24 -13.17 9.65
C SER A 11 -48.95 -13.08 10.47
N ALA A 12 -49.01 -13.45 11.75
CA ALA A 12 -47.81 -13.52 12.58
C ALA A 12 -46.72 -14.43 11.98
N GLU A 13 -47.14 -15.49 11.28
CA GLU A 13 -46.27 -16.41 10.56
C GLU A 13 -45.60 -15.76 9.33
N ASP A 14 -46.36 -14.97 8.56
CA ASP A 14 -45.80 -14.18 7.44
C ASP A 14 -44.75 -13.18 7.92
N LEU A 15 -44.99 -12.54 9.08
CA LEU A 15 -44.04 -11.60 9.70
C LEU A 15 -42.79 -12.31 10.20
N LEU A 16 -42.94 -13.45 10.88
CA LEU A 16 -41.82 -14.28 11.35
C LEU A 16 -40.92 -14.74 10.21
N ASN A 17 -41.51 -15.26 9.13
CA ASN A 17 -40.77 -15.68 7.93
C ASN A 17 -40.02 -14.50 7.28
N THR A 18 -40.65 -13.33 7.21
CA THR A 18 -40.02 -12.11 6.67
C THR A 18 -38.82 -11.67 7.52
N LEU A 19 -38.96 -11.69 8.86
CA LEU A 19 -37.86 -11.39 9.77
C LEU A 19 -36.72 -12.42 9.64
N GLN A 20 -37.05 -13.69 9.47
CA GLN A 20 -36.07 -14.76 9.26
C GLN A 20 -35.25 -14.54 7.98
N ASP A 21 -35.90 -14.18 6.87
CA ASP A 21 -35.20 -13.90 5.61
C ASP A 21 -34.34 -12.63 5.69
N LEU A 22 -34.87 -11.54 6.27
CA LEU A 22 -34.11 -10.29 6.45
C LEU A 22 -32.89 -10.49 7.36
N THR A 23 -33.04 -11.21 8.47
CA THR A 23 -31.91 -11.52 9.37
C THR A 23 -30.89 -12.44 8.72
N ALA A 24 -31.32 -13.43 7.94
CA ALA A 24 -30.42 -14.29 7.18
C ALA A 24 -29.66 -13.53 6.08
N ARG A 25 -30.30 -12.59 5.39
CA ARG A 25 -29.65 -11.71 4.39
C ARG A 25 -28.64 -10.79 5.04
N ALA A 26 -29.03 -10.08 6.11
CA ALA A 26 -28.12 -9.21 6.85
C ALA A 26 -26.91 -9.97 7.38
N ARG A 27 -27.11 -11.19 7.90
CA ARG A 27 -26.01 -12.06 8.34
C ARG A 27 -25.06 -12.40 7.20
N ARG A 28 -25.57 -12.83 6.04
CA ARG A 28 -24.72 -13.14 4.86
C ARG A 28 -23.94 -11.92 4.37
N GLU A 29 -24.55 -10.75 4.37
CA GLU A 29 -23.86 -9.50 4.00
C GLU A 29 -22.73 -9.16 4.97
N VAL A 30 -22.95 -9.33 6.28
CA VAL A 30 -21.92 -9.12 7.31
C VAL A 30 -20.78 -10.14 7.14
N GLU A 31 -21.08 -11.42 6.98
CA GLU A 31 -20.08 -12.48 6.80
C GLU A 31 -19.25 -12.26 5.53
N PHE A 32 -19.89 -11.89 4.41
CA PHE A 32 -19.19 -11.58 3.17
C PHE A 32 -18.32 -10.32 3.29
N HIS A 33 -18.81 -9.29 3.97
CA HIS A 33 -18.02 -8.08 4.23
C HIS A 33 -16.79 -8.39 5.08
N GLN A 34 -16.94 -9.18 6.16
CA GLN A 34 -15.84 -9.61 7.01
C GLN A 34 -14.77 -10.39 6.23
N ALA A 35 -15.18 -11.36 5.42
CA ALA A 35 -14.25 -12.14 4.60
C ALA A 35 -13.44 -11.26 3.62
N ARG A 36 -14.09 -10.23 3.03
CA ARG A 36 -13.39 -9.28 2.14
C ARG A 36 -12.39 -8.41 2.91
N VAL A 37 -12.73 -7.97 4.12
CA VAL A 37 -11.80 -7.19 4.97
C VAL A 37 -10.60 -8.05 5.37
N GLU A 38 -10.82 -9.31 5.75
CA GLU A 38 -9.73 -10.23 6.10
C GLU A 38 -8.79 -10.48 4.92
N LEU A 39 -9.33 -10.69 3.72
CA LEU A 39 -8.53 -10.86 2.50
C LEU A 39 -7.72 -9.59 2.17
N ALA A 40 -8.35 -8.42 2.24
CA ALA A 40 -7.69 -7.14 2.01
C ALA A 40 -6.50 -6.93 2.97
N GLN A 41 -6.70 -7.22 4.26
CA GLN A 41 -5.64 -7.15 5.28
C GLN A 41 -4.54 -8.20 5.09
N ALA A 42 -4.87 -9.40 4.60
CA ALA A 42 -3.88 -10.42 4.27
C ALA A 42 -3.00 -9.98 3.09
N LEU A 43 -3.60 -9.53 1.99
CA LEU A 43 -2.89 -9.03 0.82
C LEU A 43 -1.96 -7.86 1.19
N GLN A 44 -2.47 -6.91 1.96
CA GLN A 44 -1.68 -5.75 2.39
C GLN A 44 -0.47 -6.14 3.25
N ARG A 45 -0.64 -7.11 4.16
CA ARG A 45 0.49 -7.61 4.99
C ARG A 45 1.55 -8.30 4.16
N ASP A 46 1.17 -9.08 3.15
CA ASP A 46 2.10 -9.78 2.28
C ASP A 46 2.82 -8.84 1.30
N MET A 47 2.25 -7.67 1.03
CA MET A 47 2.84 -6.68 0.12
C MET A 47 3.98 -5.86 0.75
N LEU A 48 4.01 -5.73 2.08
CA LEU A 48 5.07 -5.02 2.81
C LEU A 48 6.19 -5.97 3.24
N PRO A 49 7.45 -5.52 3.28
CA PRO A 49 8.55 -6.37 3.73
C PRO A 49 8.37 -6.75 5.20
N ALA A 50 8.58 -8.02 5.52
CA ALA A 50 8.50 -8.53 6.89
C ALA A 50 9.57 -7.92 7.82
N ALA A 51 10.73 -7.55 7.25
CA ALA A 51 11.82 -6.91 7.96
C ALA A 51 12.60 -5.98 7.03
N LEU A 52 13.11 -4.90 7.59
CA LEU A 52 14.06 -4.02 6.91
C LEU A 52 15.51 -4.47 7.19
N PRO A 53 16.46 -4.20 6.27
CA PRO A 53 17.87 -4.50 6.48
C PRO A 53 18.41 -3.83 7.76
N THR A 54 19.22 -4.56 8.51
CA THR A 54 19.98 -4.06 9.66
C THR A 54 21.45 -4.41 9.49
N LEU A 55 22.35 -3.51 9.89
CA LEU A 55 23.79 -3.73 9.88
C LEU A 55 24.47 -2.93 11.01
N PRO A 56 25.70 -3.27 11.43
CA PRO A 56 26.39 -2.49 12.45
C PRO A 56 26.50 -1.02 12.07
N GLY A 57 25.94 -0.13 12.90
CA GLY A 57 25.88 1.31 12.64
C GLY A 57 24.60 1.80 11.95
N LEU A 58 23.73 0.90 11.48
CA LEU A 58 22.45 1.23 10.86
C LEU A 58 21.29 0.51 11.55
N GLN A 59 20.30 1.30 11.98
CA GLN A 59 19.02 0.78 12.45
C GLN A 59 17.91 1.26 11.53
N SER A 60 17.19 0.32 10.94
CA SER A 60 16.05 0.59 10.06
C SER A 60 14.76 0.22 10.80
N ALA A 61 13.76 1.09 10.73
CA ALA A 61 12.45 0.85 11.29
C ALA A 61 11.39 1.42 10.37
N ALA A 62 10.24 0.76 10.30
CA ALA A 62 9.06 1.26 9.61
C ALA A 62 7.82 1.03 10.47
N ARG A 63 6.85 1.92 10.30
CA ARG A 63 5.54 1.80 10.92
C ARG A 63 4.49 2.12 9.87
N TYR A 64 3.68 1.12 9.57
CA TYR A 64 2.52 1.27 8.70
C TYR A 64 1.26 1.47 9.55
N ALA A 65 0.51 2.53 9.27
CA ALA A 65 -0.72 2.85 9.99
C ALA A 65 -1.81 3.29 8.99
N PRO A 66 -2.64 2.36 8.48
CA PRO A 66 -3.66 2.68 7.50
C PRO A 66 -4.75 3.58 8.09
N ALA A 67 -5.30 4.47 7.27
CA ALA A 67 -6.15 5.56 7.74
C ALA A 67 -7.50 5.13 8.33
N ARG A 68 -8.17 4.03 7.90
CA ARG A 68 -9.56 3.74 8.32
C ARG A 68 -10.00 2.27 8.37
N HIS A 69 -11.12 2.09 9.08
CA HIS A 69 -11.88 0.87 9.32
C HIS A 69 -12.74 0.52 8.09
N GLY A 70 -12.46 -0.58 7.39
CA GLY A 70 -13.25 -1.03 6.24
C GLY A 70 -12.47 -1.87 5.24
N LEU A 71 -12.88 -1.79 3.97
CA LEU A 71 -12.34 -2.54 2.83
C LEU A 71 -11.19 -1.83 2.08
N ASP A 72 -10.81 -0.63 2.52
CA ASP A 72 -9.79 0.18 1.87
C ASP A 72 -8.40 -0.42 2.13
N ILE A 73 -7.66 -0.69 1.05
CA ILE A 73 -6.26 -1.11 1.12
C ILE A 73 -5.42 0.12 0.80
N GLY A 74 -4.51 0.50 1.70
CA GLY A 74 -3.68 1.68 1.46
C GLY A 74 -2.74 1.47 0.28
N GLY A 75 -2.57 2.51 -0.53
CA GLY A 75 -1.58 2.57 -1.61
C GLY A 75 -0.15 2.85 -1.13
N ASP A 76 0.00 3.24 0.13
CA ASP A 76 1.28 3.48 0.80
C ASP A 76 2.12 2.19 0.88
N TRP A 77 3.41 2.28 0.58
CA TRP A 77 4.36 1.20 0.80
C TRP A 77 5.73 1.68 1.27
N TYR A 78 6.48 0.74 1.82
CA TYR A 78 7.92 0.88 1.99
C TYR A 78 8.61 -0.43 1.60
N ASP A 79 9.88 -0.35 1.22
CA ASP A 79 10.72 -1.52 0.98
C ASP A 79 12.15 -1.27 1.48
N GLY A 80 12.87 -2.35 1.77
CA GLY A 80 14.29 -2.31 2.10
C GLY A 80 14.96 -3.62 1.73
N PHE A 81 16.10 -3.56 1.05
CA PHE A 81 16.78 -4.75 0.58
C PHE A 81 18.26 -4.55 0.23
N PRO A 82 19.08 -5.61 0.31
CA PRO A 82 20.44 -5.56 -0.21
C PRO A 82 20.42 -5.47 -1.74
N LEU A 83 21.34 -4.68 -2.28
CA LEU A 83 21.67 -4.57 -3.69
C LEU A 83 22.81 -5.53 -4.05
N ALA A 84 22.98 -5.81 -5.34
CA ALA A 84 23.97 -6.77 -5.83
C ALA A 84 25.43 -6.36 -5.53
N ASP A 85 25.68 -5.06 -5.38
CA ASP A 85 26.98 -4.48 -5.06
C ASP A 85 27.26 -4.37 -3.55
N GLY A 86 26.35 -4.88 -2.71
CA GLY A 86 26.46 -4.83 -1.25
C GLY A 86 25.92 -3.53 -0.62
N ALA A 87 25.48 -2.57 -1.42
CA ALA A 87 24.73 -1.42 -0.91
C ALA A 87 23.33 -1.83 -0.42
N LEU A 88 22.65 -0.94 0.28
CA LEU A 88 21.26 -1.12 0.69
C LEU A 88 20.34 -0.18 -0.08
N GLY A 89 19.28 -0.73 -0.67
CA GLY A 89 18.18 0.01 -1.26
C GLY A 89 17.04 0.17 -0.26
N PHE A 90 16.46 1.36 -0.19
CA PHE A 90 15.23 1.63 0.53
C PHE A 90 14.27 2.38 -0.39
N ALA A 91 12.98 2.08 -0.28
CA ALA A 91 11.93 2.78 -1.01
C ALA A 91 10.79 3.13 -0.08
N ILE A 92 10.15 4.26 -0.31
CA ILE A 92 8.87 4.61 0.29
C ILE A 92 8.02 5.32 -0.78
N GLY A 93 6.73 5.07 -0.79
CA GLY A 93 5.85 5.73 -1.74
C GLY A 93 4.38 5.54 -1.43
N ASP A 94 3.56 6.16 -2.26
CA ASP A 94 2.10 6.14 -2.21
C ASP A 94 1.53 6.03 -3.63
N VAL A 95 0.66 5.04 -3.83
CA VAL A 95 -0.10 4.84 -5.06
C VAL A 95 -1.39 5.64 -5.00
N GLN A 96 -1.75 6.29 -6.11
CA GLN A 96 -3.05 6.92 -6.24
C GLN A 96 -4.19 5.91 -5.97
N GLY A 97 -5.01 6.21 -4.97
CA GLY A 97 -6.18 5.41 -4.62
C GLY A 97 -5.98 4.62 -3.33
N HIS A 98 -7.00 3.87 -2.93
CA HIS A 98 -6.99 3.12 -1.67
C HIS A 98 -7.84 1.85 -1.74
N ASP A 99 -7.81 1.17 -2.88
CA ASP A 99 -8.58 -0.03 -3.14
C ASP A 99 -7.68 -1.22 -3.56
N VAL A 100 -8.31 -2.31 -3.98
CA VAL A 100 -7.61 -3.53 -4.40
C VAL A 100 -6.74 -3.30 -5.65
N GLU A 101 -7.14 -2.39 -6.53
CA GLU A 101 -6.39 -2.07 -7.74
C GLU A 101 -5.13 -1.27 -7.39
N ALA A 102 -5.26 -0.28 -6.49
CA ALA A 102 -4.13 0.45 -5.93
C ALA A 102 -3.14 -0.48 -5.23
N ALA A 103 -3.63 -1.46 -4.46
CA ALA A 103 -2.79 -2.46 -3.80
C ALA A 103 -2.05 -3.36 -4.80
N ALA A 104 -2.75 -3.84 -5.84
CA ALA A 104 -2.12 -4.64 -6.89
C ALA A 104 -1.02 -3.85 -7.61
N PHE A 105 -1.30 -2.57 -7.93
CA PHE A 105 -0.33 -1.69 -8.57
C PHE A 105 0.86 -1.38 -7.65
N MET A 106 0.64 -1.15 -6.35
CA MET A 106 1.69 -1.01 -5.35
C MET A 106 2.64 -2.23 -5.36
N GLY A 107 2.10 -3.44 -5.44
CA GLY A 107 2.89 -4.67 -5.59
C GLY A 107 3.74 -4.66 -6.87
N GLN A 108 3.18 -4.22 -8.00
CA GLN A 108 3.91 -4.08 -9.27
C GLN A 108 5.05 -3.07 -9.16
N VAL A 109 4.79 -1.88 -8.59
CA VAL A 109 5.81 -0.83 -8.37
C VAL A 109 6.97 -1.39 -7.55
N ARG A 110 6.67 -2.04 -6.42
CA ARG A 110 7.68 -2.62 -5.52
C ARG A 110 8.55 -3.66 -6.21
N ILE A 111 7.95 -4.60 -6.95
CA ILE A 111 8.69 -5.65 -7.66
C ILE A 111 9.50 -5.08 -8.83
N ALA A 112 8.93 -4.14 -9.59
CA ALA A 112 9.61 -3.45 -10.69
C ALA A 112 10.87 -2.72 -10.19
N MET A 113 10.74 -1.93 -9.13
CA MET A 113 11.87 -1.21 -8.54
C MET A 113 12.98 -2.17 -8.09
N ARG A 114 12.62 -3.26 -7.40
CA ARG A 114 13.60 -4.26 -6.95
C ARG A 114 14.32 -4.92 -8.12
N ALA A 115 13.61 -5.26 -9.19
CA ALA A 115 14.21 -5.86 -10.37
C ALA A 115 15.20 -4.89 -11.04
N ILE A 116 14.82 -3.62 -11.19
CA ILE A 116 15.63 -2.59 -11.84
C ILE A 116 16.86 -2.24 -10.98
N ALA A 117 16.68 -2.11 -9.67
CA ALA A 117 17.77 -1.89 -8.72
C ALA A 117 18.79 -3.04 -8.68
N GLY A 118 18.45 -4.21 -9.20
CA GLY A 118 19.41 -5.30 -9.44
C GLY A 118 20.37 -5.04 -10.60
N THR A 119 20.11 -4.05 -11.45
CA THR A 119 20.86 -3.76 -12.69
C THR A 119 21.31 -2.30 -12.85
N ALA A 120 20.83 -1.41 -11.99
CA ALA A 120 21.17 0.01 -11.96
C ALA A 120 21.52 0.43 -10.53
N SER A 121 22.49 1.32 -10.39
CA SER A 121 22.97 1.79 -9.08
C SER A 121 22.55 3.22 -8.77
N ASP A 122 22.28 4.05 -9.78
CA ASP A 122 21.85 5.43 -9.58
C ASP A 122 20.34 5.48 -9.23
N PRO A 123 19.95 6.12 -8.09
CA PRO A 123 18.54 6.23 -7.72
C PRO A 123 17.66 6.88 -8.78
N GLY A 124 18.16 7.89 -9.50
CA GLY A 124 17.41 8.58 -10.55
C GLY A 124 17.16 7.66 -11.75
N GLU A 125 18.18 6.92 -12.17
CA GLU A 125 18.04 5.89 -13.22
C GLU A 125 17.05 4.80 -12.81
N ILE A 126 17.12 4.31 -11.56
CA ILE A 126 16.20 3.31 -11.04
C ILE A 126 14.75 3.81 -11.14
N LEU A 127 14.49 5.03 -10.67
CA LEU A 127 13.15 5.62 -10.75
C LEU A 127 12.70 5.83 -12.20
N GLY A 128 13.57 6.36 -13.07
CA GLY A 128 13.26 6.59 -14.49
C GLY A 128 12.90 5.30 -15.23
N ARG A 129 13.72 4.25 -15.08
CA ARG A 129 13.45 2.96 -15.73
C ARG A 129 12.23 2.26 -15.13
N THR A 130 11.96 2.45 -13.83
CA THR A 130 10.74 1.93 -13.19
C THR A 130 9.52 2.64 -13.77
N ASN A 131 9.58 3.96 -13.94
CA ASN A 131 8.53 4.73 -14.60
C ASN A 131 8.26 4.22 -16.02
N ASP A 132 9.30 4.04 -16.84
CA ASP A 132 9.14 3.57 -18.22
C ASP A 132 8.46 2.19 -18.29
N LEU A 133 8.85 1.28 -17.38
CA LEU A 133 8.22 -0.03 -17.27
C LEU A 133 6.74 0.09 -16.86
N LEU A 134 6.43 0.89 -15.84
CA LEU A 134 5.05 1.05 -15.36
C LEU A 134 4.14 1.73 -16.38
N VAL A 135 4.65 2.72 -17.12
CA VAL A 135 3.93 3.35 -18.23
C VAL A 135 3.61 2.32 -19.32
N SER A 136 4.52 1.37 -19.58
CA SER A 136 4.27 0.30 -20.58
C SER A 136 3.18 -0.70 -20.16
N VAL A 137 2.90 -0.81 -18.85
CA VAL A 137 1.84 -1.67 -18.30
C VAL A 137 0.46 -1.01 -18.40
N ASP A 138 0.42 0.33 -18.53
CA ASP A 138 -0.79 1.14 -18.74
C ASP A 138 -1.96 0.83 -17.77
N SER A 139 -1.67 0.90 -16.46
CA SER A 139 -2.68 0.70 -15.42
C SER A 139 -3.65 1.88 -15.26
N GLY A 140 -3.35 3.04 -15.85
CA GLY A 140 -4.07 4.29 -15.59
C GLY A 140 -3.86 4.88 -14.19
N LEU A 141 -3.07 4.22 -13.34
CA LEU A 141 -2.69 4.67 -12.00
C LEU A 141 -1.28 5.26 -12.00
N PHE A 142 -1.00 6.14 -11.05
CA PHE A 142 0.35 6.64 -10.80
C PHE A 142 0.75 6.44 -9.33
N ALA A 143 2.05 6.52 -9.07
CA ALA A 143 2.60 6.48 -7.73
C ALA A 143 3.60 7.61 -7.52
N THR A 144 3.65 8.13 -6.29
CA THR A 144 4.75 8.99 -5.85
C THR A 144 5.70 8.18 -4.99
N CYS A 145 7.00 8.37 -5.13
CA CYS A 145 7.97 7.63 -4.32
C CYS A 145 9.31 8.32 -4.16
N THR A 146 10.06 7.87 -3.16
CA THR A 146 11.47 8.20 -2.94
C THR A 146 12.24 6.89 -2.89
N PHE A 147 13.36 6.83 -3.61
CA PHE A 147 14.32 5.73 -3.52
C PHE A 147 15.62 6.23 -2.91
N LEU A 148 16.16 5.47 -1.95
CA LEU A 148 17.41 5.75 -1.28
C LEU A 148 18.37 4.57 -1.50
N ARG A 149 19.63 4.89 -1.78
CA ARG A 149 20.74 3.95 -1.83
C ARG A 149 21.77 4.34 -0.79
N LEU A 150 22.06 3.44 0.15
CA LEU A 150 23.08 3.61 1.17
C LEU A 150 24.28 2.70 0.86
N ASP A 151 25.46 3.28 0.71
CA ASP A 151 26.72 2.53 0.69
C ASP A 151 27.19 2.29 2.15
N PRO A 152 27.23 1.04 2.65
CA PRO A 152 27.63 0.76 4.03
C PRO A 152 29.13 0.92 4.29
N THR A 153 29.94 1.10 3.25
CA THR A 153 31.39 1.33 3.35
C THR A 153 31.68 2.80 3.57
N THR A 154 31.10 3.68 2.74
CA THR A 154 31.32 5.13 2.81
C THR A 154 30.33 5.85 3.70
N TRP A 155 29.20 5.20 4.03
CA TRP A 155 28.04 5.81 4.69
C TRP A 155 27.41 6.96 3.89
N GLU A 156 27.60 6.96 2.58
CA GLU A 156 26.96 7.90 1.67
C GLU A 156 25.55 7.43 1.31
N LEU A 157 24.60 8.36 1.41
CA LEU A 157 23.21 8.15 1.06
C LEU A 157 22.90 8.94 -0.21
N HIS A 158 22.56 8.24 -1.28
CA HIS A 158 22.06 8.83 -2.52
C HIS A 158 20.54 8.68 -2.56
N SER A 159 19.84 9.70 -3.04
CA SER A 159 18.39 9.71 -3.13
C SER A 159 17.91 10.25 -4.45
N ALA A 160 16.79 9.71 -4.93
CA ALA A 160 15.97 10.34 -5.95
C ALA A 160 14.50 10.31 -5.52
N ARG A 161 13.74 11.32 -5.92
CA ARG A 161 12.34 11.49 -5.58
C ARG A 161 11.50 11.72 -6.83
N ALA A 162 10.42 10.95 -6.95
CA ALA A 162 9.42 11.07 -8.00
C ALA A 162 8.12 11.58 -7.37
N GLY A 163 8.04 12.90 -7.14
CA GLY A 163 6.82 13.59 -6.67
C GLY A 163 6.40 13.33 -5.22
N HIS A 164 7.10 12.47 -4.48
CA HIS A 164 6.75 12.15 -3.08
C HIS A 164 7.01 13.32 -2.13
N VAL A 165 6.55 13.22 -0.89
CA VAL A 165 6.91 14.21 0.14
C VAL A 165 8.43 14.19 0.38
N ALA A 166 9.00 15.37 0.64
CA ALA A 166 10.43 15.49 0.92
C ALA A 166 10.81 14.75 2.21
N SER A 167 11.98 14.10 2.21
CA SER A 167 12.48 13.38 3.38
C SER A 167 12.91 14.36 4.46
N VAL A 168 12.87 13.91 5.71
CA VAL A 168 13.39 14.67 6.84
C VAL A 168 14.62 14.00 7.40
N TRP A 169 15.57 14.80 7.89
CA TRP A 169 16.75 14.30 8.59
C TRP A 169 16.87 14.96 9.95
N ALA A 170 17.48 14.25 10.89
CA ALA A 170 17.81 14.75 12.21
C ALA A 170 19.15 14.17 12.68
N THR A 171 19.83 14.88 13.57
CA THR A 171 21.12 14.48 14.15
C THR A 171 20.99 14.38 15.67
N THR A 172 21.88 13.60 16.29
CA THR A 172 21.97 13.51 17.76
C THR A 172 22.25 14.85 18.43
N GLY A 173 22.86 15.80 17.71
CA GLY A 173 23.08 17.18 18.15
C GLY A 173 21.87 18.11 18.04
N GLY A 174 20.68 17.61 17.70
CA GLY A 174 19.45 18.40 17.63
C GLY A 174 19.23 19.19 16.35
N ARG A 175 20.14 19.11 15.36
CA ARG A 175 19.88 19.67 14.03
C ARG A 175 18.89 18.79 13.30
N SER A 176 17.96 19.41 12.58
CA SER A 176 17.01 18.74 11.70
C SER A 176 16.74 19.59 10.46
N GLY A 177 16.19 18.96 9.42
CA GLY A 177 15.83 19.64 8.19
C GLY A 177 15.01 18.76 7.28
N VAL A 178 14.57 19.36 6.18
CA VAL A 178 13.94 18.68 5.05
C VAL A 178 15.00 18.56 3.96
N THR A 179 15.05 17.44 3.25
CA THR A 179 15.89 17.28 2.06
C THR A 179 15.32 18.15 0.95
N GLU A 180 16.13 19.07 0.43
CA GLU A 180 15.82 19.76 -0.81
C GLU A 180 16.34 18.88 -1.96
N ASP A 181 15.49 18.59 -2.94
CA ASP A 181 15.98 17.99 -4.17
C ASP A 181 16.72 19.06 -4.98
N PRO A 182 17.84 18.73 -5.64
CA PRO A 182 18.46 19.60 -6.62
C PRO A 182 17.58 19.81 -7.87
#